data_AF-A0A2D7UAC2-F1
#
_entry.id   AF-A0A2D7UAC2-F1
#
_cell.length_a   1.000
_cell.length_b   1.000
_cell.length_c   1.000
_cell.angle_alpha   90.00
_cell.angle_beta   90.00
_cell.angle_gamma   90.00
#
_symmetry.space_group_name_H-M   'P 1'
#
loop_
_entity.id
_entity.type
_entity.pdbx_description
1 polymer ?
#
loop_
_entity_poly.entity_id
_entity_poly.type
_entity_poly.pdbx_seq_one_letter_code
_entity_poly.pdbx_strand_id
1 'polypeptide(L)'
;MARILLLGMISGFPWVLIGSSLSLWLKEDGLSRSAIGWAGLIFGVYAFNFLWAPLIDRLRVPVLTDRLGHRKAWIITLQAVILACLLLWSTIDPTTSLALVIGAGLIIAICSATQDITIDALRIEQIDKDDARGMAAAAAVAGVGWGTGYKNGRGVTRRALLFLS
;
A
#
# COMPACT_ATOMS: atom_id res chain seq x y z
N MET A 1 -21.20 -6.31 -3.81
CA MET A 1 -20.12 -7.27 -4.16
C MET A 1 -19.21 -6.80 -5.29
N ALA A 2 -19.70 -6.44 -6.49
CA ALA A 2 -18.84 -5.98 -7.59
C ALA A 2 -17.94 -4.78 -7.24
N ARG A 3 -18.44 -3.80 -6.47
CA ARG A 3 -17.65 -2.66 -5.97
C ARG A 3 -16.46 -3.11 -5.10
N ILE A 4 -16.66 -4.11 -4.24
CA ILE A 4 -15.62 -4.64 -3.34
C ILE A 4 -14.56 -5.39 -4.14
N LEU A 5 -14.98 -6.16 -5.16
CA LEU A 5 -14.07 -6.85 -6.08
C LEU A 5 -13.19 -5.84 -6.83
N LEU A 6 -13.80 -4.80 -7.40
CA LEU A 6 -13.10 -3.75 -8.16
C LEU A 6 -12.13 -2.97 -7.26
N LEU A 7 -12.54 -2.60 -6.04
CA LEU A 7 -11.66 -1.94 -5.07
C LEU A 7 -10.50 -2.85 -4.63
N GLY A 8 -10.75 -4.15 -4.46
CA GLY A 8 -9.70 -5.14 -4.23
C GLY A 8 -8.72 -5.17 -5.40
N MET A 9 -9.22 -5.27 -6.63
CA MET A 9 -8.40 -5.31 -7.84
C MET A 9 -7.56 -4.04 -8.04
N ILE A 10 -8.15 -2.87 -7.78
CA ILE A 10 -7.46 -1.57 -7.86
C ILE A 10 -6.39 -1.45 -6.77
N SER A 11 -6.58 -2.01 -5.58
CA SER A 11 -5.59 -1.93 -4.48
C SER A 11 -4.42 -2.91 -4.63
N GLY A 12 -4.65 -4.11 -5.19
CA GLY A 12 -3.57 -5.09 -5.39
C GLY A 12 -2.58 -4.74 -6.50
N PHE A 13 -3.00 -3.89 -7.46
CA PHE A 13 -2.19 -3.53 -8.63
C PHE A 13 -1.02 -2.57 -8.31
N PRO A 14 -1.21 -1.43 -7.62
CA PRO A 14 -0.11 -0.53 -7.23
C PRO A 14 0.95 -1.20 -6.36
N TRP A 15 0.55 -2.10 -5.46
CA TRP A 15 1.47 -2.77 -4.53
C TRP A 15 2.57 -3.51 -5.28
N VAL A 16 2.19 -4.28 -6.31
CA VAL A 16 3.18 -5.04 -7.08
C VAL A 16 3.99 -4.18 -8.01
N LEU A 17 3.41 -3.10 -8.54
CA LEU A 17 4.15 -2.14 -9.35
C LEU A 17 5.27 -1.52 -8.53
N ILE A 18 4.96 -0.97 -7.34
CA ILE A 18 5.95 -0.31 -6.49
C ILE A 18 7.07 -1.28 -6.11
N GLY A 19 6.74 -2.48 -5.62
CA GLY A 19 7.76 -3.47 -5.22
C GLY A 19 8.65 -3.94 -6.38
N SER A 20 8.05 -4.12 -7.56
CA SER A 20 8.79 -4.55 -8.75
C SER A 20 9.64 -3.42 -9.33
N SER A 21 9.11 -2.19 -9.38
CA SER A 21 9.81 -1.00 -9.85
C SER A 21 10.98 -0.63 -8.94
N LEU A 22 10.80 -0.69 -7.61
CA LEU A 22 11.89 -0.49 -6.65
C LEU A 22 13.02 -1.51 -6.88
N SER A 23 12.67 -2.79 -6.99
CA SER A 23 13.65 -3.86 -7.17
C SER A 23 14.40 -3.73 -8.51
N LEU A 24 13.70 -3.31 -9.56
CA LEU A 24 14.30 -3.07 -10.87
C LEU A 24 15.25 -1.88 -10.84
N TRP A 25 14.79 -0.75 -10.32
CA TRP A 25 15.57 0.48 -10.28
C TRP A 25 16.88 0.30 -9.51
N LEU A 26 16.83 -0.31 -8.33
CA LEU A 26 18.04 -0.60 -7.55
C LEU A 26 18.99 -1.55 -8.31
N LYS A 27 18.45 -2.49 -9.10
CA LYS A 27 19.27 -3.39 -9.92
C LYS A 27 19.93 -2.65 -11.09
N GLU A 28 19.22 -1.74 -11.75
CA GLU A 28 19.73 -0.93 -12.87
C GLU A 28 20.85 0.00 -12.42
N ASP A 29 20.75 0.57 -11.21
CA ASP A 29 21.80 1.39 -10.59
C ASP A 29 22.96 0.55 -10.01
N GLY A 30 22.99 -0.76 -10.30
CA GLY A 30 24.13 -1.63 -10.01
C GLY A 30 24.21 -2.13 -8.56
N LEU A 31 23.16 -1.97 -7.74
CA LEU A 31 23.19 -2.44 -6.37
C LEU A 31 23.20 -3.97 -6.28
N SER A 32 23.83 -4.48 -5.22
CA SER A 32 23.92 -5.93 -4.98
C SER A 32 22.56 -6.57 -4.70
N ARG A 33 22.42 -7.86 -5.04
CA ARG A 33 21.20 -8.63 -4.71
C ARG A 33 20.86 -8.59 -3.22
N SER A 34 21.88 -8.59 -2.37
CA SER A 34 21.69 -8.47 -0.92
C SER A 34 21.12 -7.11 -0.53
N ALA A 35 21.60 -6.01 -1.10
CA ALA A 35 21.06 -4.67 -0.85
C ALA A 35 19.60 -4.55 -1.31
N ILE A 36 19.26 -5.11 -2.47
CA ILE A 36 17.87 -5.19 -2.96
C ILE A 36 17.00 -5.99 -1.99
N GLY A 37 17.50 -7.13 -1.49
CA GLY A 37 16.81 -7.94 -0.49
C GLY A 37 16.54 -7.17 0.81
N TRP A 38 17.53 -6.44 1.32
CA TRP A 38 17.39 -5.57 2.49
C TRP A 38 16.37 -4.45 2.25
N ALA A 39 16.39 -3.80 1.08
CA ALA A 39 15.39 -2.80 0.72
C ALA A 39 13.97 -3.40 0.67
N GLY A 40 13.83 -4.66 0.23
CA GLY A 40 12.54 -5.37 0.23
C GLY A 40 11.96 -5.63 1.62
N LEU A 41 12.77 -5.63 2.69
CA LEU A 41 12.27 -5.87 4.05
C LEU A 41 11.33 -4.77 4.56
N ILE A 42 11.30 -3.60 3.93
CA ILE A 42 10.32 -2.54 4.25
C ILE A 42 8.87 -3.04 4.11
N PHE A 43 8.62 -4.02 3.23
CA PHE A 43 7.29 -4.64 3.08
C PHE A 43 6.93 -5.56 4.25
N GLY A 44 7.88 -5.91 5.13
CA GLY A 44 7.60 -6.64 6.36
C GLY A 44 6.61 -5.92 7.28
N VAL A 45 6.51 -4.58 7.18
CA VAL A 45 5.55 -3.73 7.90
C VAL A 45 4.09 -4.21 7.76
N TYR A 46 3.72 -4.75 6.59
CA TYR A 46 2.38 -5.28 6.35
C TYR A 46 2.05 -6.50 7.22
N ALA A 47 3.05 -7.27 7.67
CA ALA A 47 2.82 -8.46 8.49
C ALA A 47 2.37 -8.14 9.92
N PHE A 48 2.62 -6.92 10.40
CA PHE A 48 2.35 -6.52 11.78
C PHE A 48 1.55 -5.22 11.90
N ASN A 49 0.93 -4.76 10.80
CA ASN A 49 0.14 -3.53 10.76
C ASN A 49 -1.11 -3.54 11.67
N PHE A 50 -1.62 -4.72 11.99
CA PHE A 50 -2.71 -4.88 12.94
C PHE A 50 -2.35 -4.39 14.35
N LEU A 51 -1.06 -4.35 14.72
CA LEU A 51 -0.62 -3.94 16.07
C LEU A 51 -0.98 -2.50 16.40
N TRP A 52 -0.95 -1.59 15.41
CA TRP A 52 -1.28 -0.19 15.62
C TRP A 52 -2.69 0.19 15.17
N ALA A 53 -3.49 -0.75 14.67
CA ALA A 53 -4.89 -0.48 14.32
C ALA A 53 -5.71 0.15 15.47
N PRO A 54 -5.60 -0.31 16.74
CA PRO A 54 -6.31 0.32 17.85
C PRO A 54 -5.92 1.79 18.10
N LEU A 55 -4.69 2.16 17.73
CA LEU A 55 -4.22 3.54 17.85
C LEU A 55 -4.90 4.42 16.81
N ILE A 56 -4.98 3.96 15.56
CA ILE A 56 -5.66 4.65 14.45
C ILE A 56 -7.16 4.83 14.74
N ASP A 57 -7.78 3.86 15.39
CA ASP A 57 -9.18 3.94 15.80
C ASP A 57 -9.45 5.04 16.83
N ARG A 58 -8.47 5.35 17.69
CA ARG A 58 -8.60 6.33 18.78
C ARG A 58 -8.15 7.73 18.38
N LEU A 59 -7.10 7.82 17.57
CA LEU A 59 -6.51 9.10 17.17
C LEU A 59 -7.33 9.76 16.06
N ARG A 60 -7.75 11.00 16.28
CA ARG A 60 -8.45 11.80 15.28
C ARG A 60 -7.48 12.67 14.51
N VAL A 61 -7.74 12.84 13.21
CA VAL A 61 -7.02 13.82 12.38
C VAL A 61 -7.71 15.18 12.57
N PRO A 62 -7.03 16.17 13.18
CA PRO A 62 -7.64 17.47 13.44
C PRO A 62 -8.20 18.10 12.16
N VAL A 63 -9.33 18.80 12.25
CA VAL A 63 -10.02 19.52 11.15
C VAL A 63 -10.66 18.61 10.08
N LEU A 64 -9.94 17.59 9.59
CA LEU A 64 -10.43 16.68 8.54
C LEU A 64 -11.48 15.70 9.07
N THR A 65 -11.29 15.18 10.30
CA THR A 65 -12.23 14.23 10.89
C THR A 65 -13.64 14.82 11.03
N ASP A 66 -13.76 16.09 11.43
CA ASP A 66 -15.07 16.74 11.63
C ASP A 66 -15.79 17.02 10.30
N ARG A 67 -15.06 17.17 9.19
CA ARG A 67 -15.63 17.47 7.87
C ARG A 67 -15.98 16.22 7.05
N LEU A 68 -15.16 15.18 7.14
CA LEU A 68 -15.21 14.03 6.23
C LEU A 68 -15.52 12.71 6.94
N GLY A 69 -15.46 12.69 8.27
CA GLY A 69 -15.52 11.47 9.09
C GLY A 69 -14.14 10.85 9.33
N HIS A 70 -14.07 10.04 10.38
CA HIS A 70 -12.82 9.48 10.92
C HIS A 70 -11.98 8.74 9.89
N ARG A 71 -12.55 7.71 9.25
CA ARG A 71 -11.84 6.86 8.29
C ARG A 71 -11.35 7.61 7.06
N LYS A 72 -12.22 8.45 6.48
CA LYS A 72 -11.90 9.20 5.26
C LYS A 72 -10.80 10.22 5.51
N ALA A 73 -10.82 10.88 6.67
CA ALA A 73 -9.76 11.80 7.08
C ALA A 73 -8.39 11.10 7.10
N TRP A 74 -8.28 9.95 7.76
CA TRP A 74 -7.06 9.14 7.79
C TRP A 74 -6.59 8.73 6.39
N ILE A 75 -7.48 8.21 5.55
CA ILE A 75 -7.14 7.76 4.18
C ILE A 75 -6.52 8.91 3.37
N ILE A 76 -7.11 10.11 3.43
CA ILE A 76 -6.64 11.29 2.70
C ILE A 76 -5.30 11.78 3.24
N THR A 77 -5.14 11.84 4.56
CA THR A 77 -3.87 12.25 5.18
C THR A 77 -2.74 11.31 4.81
N LEU A 78 -2.96 9.99 4.92
CA LEU A 78 -1.96 8.98 4.55
C LEU A 78 -1.60 9.08 3.06
N GLN A 79 -2.59 9.30 2.19
CA GLN A 79 -2.35 9.48 0.76
C GLN A 79 -1.49 10.72 0.47
N ALA A 80 -1.73 11.83 1.17
CA ALA A 80 -0.94 13.05 1.02
C ALA A 80 0.51 12.85 1.46
N VAL A 81 0.73 12.13 2.56
CA VAL A 81 2.09 11.77 3.03
C VAL A 81 2.79 10.87 2.02
N ILE A 82 2.12 9.83 1.51
CA ILE A 82 2.67 8.95 0.47
C ILE A 82 3.06 9.76 -0.76
N LEU A 83 2.20 10.68 -1.23
CA LEU A 83 2.51 11.53 -2.37
C LEU A 83 3.72 12.42 -2.12
N ALA A 84 3.81 13.06 -0.95
CA ALA A 84 4.96 13.87 -0.58
C ALA A 84 6.25 13.03 -0.54
N CYS A 85 6.20 11.83 0.02
CA CYS A 85 7.34 10.90 0.02
C CYS A 85 7.73 10.46 -1.40
N LEU A 86 6.78 10.20 -2.29
CA LEU A 86 7.06 9.86 -3.69
C LEU A 86 7.72 11.03 -4.43
N LEU A 87 7.28 12.26 -4.19
CA LEU A 87 7.89 13.46 -4.77
C LEU A 87 9.33 13.64 -4.25
N LEU A 88 9.55 13.50 -2.95
CA LEU A 88 10.91 13.49 -2.38
C LEU A 88 11.75 12.34 -2.94
N TRP A 89 11.16 11.17 -3.12
CA TRP A 89 11.88 10.00 -3.61
C TRP A 89 12.35 10.17 -5.05
N SER A 90 11.62 10.93 -5.87
CA SER A 90 12.02 11.27 -7.23
C SER A 90 13.26 12.17 -7.34
N THR A 91 13.72 12.79 -6.24
CA THR A 91 14.90 13.66 -6.23
C THR A 91 16.13 13.00 -5.59
N ILE A 92 16.02 11.74 -5.14
CA ILE A 92 17.09 11.02 -4.44
C ILE A 92 17.80 10.07 -5.41
N ASP A 93 19.11 10.21 -5.50
CA ASP A 93 19.97 9.22 -6.14
C ASP A 93 20.30 8.07 -5.16
N PRO A 94 19.93 6.82 -5.47
CA PRO A 94 20.14 5.66 -4.60
C PRO A 94 21.61 5.29 -4.48
N THR A 95 22.45 5.66 -5.45
CA THR A 95 23.90 5.46 -5.41
C THR A 95 24.56 6.43 -4.42
N THR A 96 23.96 7.60 -4.20
CA THR A 96 24.44 8.60 -3.24
C THR A 96 23.97 8.31 -1.82
N SER A 97 22.72 7.89 -1.64
CA SER A 97 22.20 7.55 -0.30
C SER A 97 21.09 6.51 -0.31
N LEU A 98 21.49 5.24 -0.32
CA LEU A 98 20.58 4.10 -0.16
C LEU A 98 19.75 4.18 1.13
N ALA A 99 20.32 4.72 2.21
CA ALA A 99 19.61 4.86 3.49
C ALA A 99 18.40 5.80 3.37
N LEU A 100 18.52 6.92 2.64
CA LEU A 100 17.41 7.84 2.41
C LEU A 100 16.33 7.21 1.54
N VAL A 101 16.72 6.46 0.51
CA VAL A 101 15.79 5.69 -0.34
C VAL A 101 15.01 4.66 0.47
N ILE A 102 15.70 3.87 1.29
CA ILE A 102 15.06 2.86 2.15
C ILE A 102 14.19 3.55 3.20
N GLY A 103 14.63 4.66 3.80
CA GLY A 103 13.86 5.43 4.77
C GLY A 103 12.55 5.99 4.18
N ALA A 104 12.62 6.61 3.00
CA ALA A 104 11.45 7.09 2.29
C ALA A 104 10.50 5.92 1.91
N GLY A 105 11.06 4.83 1.40
CA GLY A 105 10.30 3.60 1.10
C GLY A 105 9.61 3.01 2.33
N LEU A 106 10.28 3.02 3.49
CA LEU A 106 9.72 2.56 4.76
C LEU A 106 8.55 3.43 5.22
N ILE A 107 8.68 4.76 5.13
CA ILE A 107 7.58 5.67 5.45
C ILE A 107 6.37 5.40 4.53
N ILE A 108 6.60 5.26 3.22
CA ILE A 108 5.56 4.90 2.26
C ILE A 108 4.91 3.57 2.64
N ALA A 109 5.71 2.55 3.00
CA ALA A 109 5.20 1.24 3.40
C ALA A 109 4.34 1.31 4.67
N ILE A 110 4.76 2.06 5.69
CA ILE A 110 4.00 2.28 6.93
C ILE A 110 2.69 3.02 6.64
N CYS A 111 2.74 4.11 5.88
CA CYS A 111 1.55 4.87 5.52
C CYS A 111 0.55 4.02 4.71
N SER A 112 1.06 3.25 3.75
CA SER A 112 0.24 2.35 2.92
C SER A 112 -0.37 1.21 3.73
N ALA A 113 0.42 0.55 4.59
CA ALA A 113 -0.10 -0.51 5.47
C ALA A 113 -1.13 0.02 6.48
N THR A 114 -0.99 1.28 6.92
CA THR A 114 -1.96 1.98 7.77
C THR A 114 -3.23 2.35 6.99
N GLN A 115 -3.08 2.68 5.71
CA GLN A 115 -4.22 2.98 4.84
C GLN A 115 -5.06 1.73 4.60
N ASP A 116 -4.43 0.56 4.41
CA ASP A 116 -5.11 -0.73 4.22
C ASP A 116 -6.01 -1.08 5.42
N ILE A 117 -5.47 -1.06 6.65
CA ILE A 117 -6.28 -1.35 7.86
C ILE A 117 -7.42 -0.34 8.05
N THR A 118 -7.22 0.91 7.62
CA THR A 118 -8.25 1.96 7.71
C THR A 118 -9.36 1.73 6.69
N ILE A 119 -9.01 1.30 5.47
CA ILE A 119 -9.96 0.96 4.42
C ILE A 119 -10.74 -0.29 4.82
N ASP A 120 -10.09 -1.29 5.40
CA ASP A 120 -10.75 -2.50 5.87
C ASP A 120 -11.75 -2.21 7.00
N ALA A 121 -11.39 -1.36 7.95
CA ALA A 121 -12.32 -0.89 8.97
C ALA A 121 -13.51 -0.11 8.37
N LEU A 122 -13.25 0.77 7.39
CA LEU A 122 -14.31 1.49 6.67
C LEU A 122 -15.26 0.55 5.92
N ARG A 123 -14.75 -0.55 5.35
CA ARG A 123 -15.57 -1.57 4.68
C ARG A 123 -16.48 -2.30 5.65
N ILE A 124 -15.96 -2.66 6.84
CA ILE A 124 -16.75 -3.31 7.90
C ILE A 124 -17.87 -2.37 8.37
N GLU A 125 -17.56 -1.08 8.57
CA GLU A 125 -18.55 -0.07 9.00
C GLU A 125 -19.67 0.19 7.97
N GLN A 126 -19.50 -0.23 6.71
CA GLN A 126 -20.50 -0.08 5.64
C GLN A 126 -21.43 -1.28 5.50
N ILE A 127 -21.13 -2.40 6.15
CA ILE A 127 -21.96 -3.62 6.11
C ILE A 127 -22.84 -3.61 7.35
N ASP A 128 -24.10 -4.02 7.18
CA ASP A 128 -25.03 -4.07 8.29
C ASP A 128 -24.54 -5.07 9.35
N LYS A 129 -24.63 -4.70 10.63
CA LYS A 129 -23.98 -5.46 11.72
C LYS A 129 -24.54 -6.88 11.86
N ASP A 130 -25.76 -7.08 11.41
CA ASP A 130 -26.46 -8.36 11.48
C ASP A 130 -26.22 -9.24 10.23
N ASP A 131 -25.55 -8.73 9.19
CA ASP A 131 -25.24 -9.46 7.96
C ASP A 131 -23.87 -10.14 8.00
N ALA A 132 -23.70 -11.09 8.93
CA ALA A 132 -22.46 -11.86 9.09
C ALA A 132 -22.06 -12.62 7.82
N ARG A 133 -23.04 -13.07 7.02
CA ARG A 133 -22.80 -13.73 5.73
C ARG A 133 -22.30 -12.74 4.67
N GLY A 134 -22.89 -11.54 4.61
CA GLY A 134 -22.43 -10.46 3.76
C GLY A 134 -21.03 -9.98 4.11
N MET A 135 -20.68 -9.92 5.40
CA MET A 135 -19.32 -9.58 5.85
C MET A 135 -18.28 -10.63 5.43
N ALA A 136 -18.58 -11.92 5.62
CA ALA A 136 -17.69 -13.00 5.17
C ALA A 136 -17.53 -13.01 3.63
N ALA A 137 -18.62 -12.80 2.89
CA ALA A 137 -18.58 -12.70 1.43
C ALA A 137 -17.79 -11.48 0.97
N ALA A 138 -17.94 -10.33 1.63
CA ALA A 138 -17.19 -9.11 1.33
C ALA A 138 -15.68 -9.30 1.53
N ALA A 139 -15.27 -9.92 2.63
CA ALA A 139 -13.86 -10.22 2.91
C ALA A 139 -13.26 -11.16 1.85
N ALA A 140 -13.97 -12.24 1.49
CA ALA A 140 -13.52 -13.17 0.46
C ALA A 140 -13.37 -12.48 -0.91
N VAL A 141 -14.36 -11.67 -1.31
CA VAL A 141 -14.35 -10.93 -2.58
C VAL A 141 -13.24 -9.87 -2.61
N ALA A 142 -12.95 -9.21 -1.49
CA ALA A 142 -11.84 -8.26 -1.38
C ALA A 142 -10.49 -8.96 -1.61
N GLY A 143 -10.27 -10.12 -0.98
CA GLY A 143 -9.06 -10.92 -1.17
C GLY A 143 -8.88 -11.42 -2.61
N VAL A 144 -9.96 -11.91 -3.23
CA VAL A 144 -9.95 -12.32 -4.65
C VAL A 144 -9.64 -11.14 -5.56
N GLY A 145 -10.26 -9.98 -5.31
CA GLY A 145 -9.97 -8.74 -6.04
C GLY A 145 -8.51 -8.38 -5.95
N TRP A 146 -7.96 -8.29 -4.73
CA TRP A 146 -6.55 -7.95 -4.49
C TRP A 146 -5.59 -8.91 -5.21
N GLY A 147 -5.81 -10.21 -5.08
CA GLY A 147 -5.00 -11.22 -5.76
C GLY A 147 -5.05 -11.11 -7.29
N THR A 148 -6.18 -10.69 -7.84
CA THR A 148 -6.36 -10.48 -9.28
C THR A 148 -5.59 -9.24 -9.76
N GLY A 149 -5.72 -8.11 -9.04
CA GLY A 149 -4.95 -6.89 -9.31
C GLY A 149 -3.44 -7.13 -9.27
N TYR A 150 -2.99 -7.86 -8.24
CA TYR A 150 -1.60 -8.24 -8.05
C TYR A 150 -1.05 -9.10 -9.20
N LYS A 151 -1.79 -10.10 -9.68
CA LYS A 151 -1.38 -10.92 -10.83
C LYS A 151 -1.29 -10.10 -12.11
N ASN A 152 -2.24 -9.20 -12.34
CA ASN A 152 -2.25 -8.35 -13.54
C ASN A 152 -1.08 -7.35 -13.54
N GLY A 153 -0.81 -6.71 -12.40
CA GLY A 153 0.33 -5.80 -12.26
C GLY A 153 1.66 -6.49 -12.56
N ARG A 154 1.86 -7.73 -12.07
CA ARG A 154 3.07 -8.52 -12.41
C ARG A 154 3.21 -8.78 -13.90
N GLY A 155 2.09 -9.07 -14.58
CA GLY A 155 2.08 -9.26 -16.03
C GLY A 155 2.54 -8.00 -16.77
N VAL A 156 2.08 -6.83 -16.34
CA VAL A 156 2.49 -5.53 -16.89
C VAL A 156 3.97 -5.27 -16.65
N THR A 157 4.46 -5.42 -15.41
CA THR A 157 5.87 -5.18 -15.12
C THR A 157 6.79 -6.13 -15.87
N ARG A 158 6.41 -7.41 -15.96
CA ARG A 158 7.18 -8.41 -16.72
C ARG A 158 7.28 -8.06 -18.20
N ARG A 159 6.20 -7.53 -18.80
CA ARG A 159 6.23 -7.07 -20.19
C ARG A 159 7.10 -5.83 -20.35
N ALA A 160 7.01 -4.85 -19.45
CA ALA A 160 7.85 -3.65 -19.50
C ALA A 160 9.35 -4.00 -19.44
N LEU A 161 9.73 -4.93 -18.57
CA LEU A 161 11.10 -5.43 -18.46
C LEU A 161 11.62 -6.08 -19.76
N LEU A 162 10.76 -6.79 -20.50
CA LEU A 162 11.13 -7.44 -21.77
C LEU A 162 11.34 -6.45 -22.91
N PHE A 163 10.80 -5.23 -22.82
CA PHE A 163 11.02 -4.17 -23.83
C PHE A 163 12.31 -3.38 -23.59
N LEU A 164 12.91 -3.50 -22.40
CA LEU A 164 14.12 -2.76 -22.00
C LEU A 164 15.40 -3.62 -22.07
N SER A 165 15.28 -4.90 -22.44
CA SER A 165 16.36 -5.89 -22.60
C SER A 165 16.60 -6.25 -24.06
#